data_AF-A0A5C1WRA0-F1
#
_entry.id   AF-A0A5C1WRA0-F1
#
_cell.length_a   1.000
_cell.length_b   1.000
_cell.length_c   1.000
_cell.angle_alpha   90.00
_cell.angle_beta   90.00
_cell.angle_gamma   90.00
#
_symmetry.space_group_name_H-M   'P 1'
#
loop_
_entity.id
_entity.type
_entity.pdbx_description
1 polymer ?
#
loop_
_entity_poly.entity_id
_entity_poly.type
_entity_poly.pdbx_seq_one_letter_code
_entity_poly.pdbx_strand_id
1 'polypeptide(L)'
;MPDRPVPMDARRFAALADNYGSRLQHWPEAERAAAMAFASSSEGEAILQAAAQLDTMLDRYAVSPPTADLHARIVAAGTASMAPRRRARRWWLGLGLAGAGFAGALAGTLAIAMLDTSARTEHGGLGATITAFGDAGPETDISEEGS
;
A
#
# COMPACT_ATOMS: atom_id res chain seq x y z
N MET A 1 1.54 -12.74 34.66
CA MET A 1 2.95 -12.79 35.10
C MET A 1 3.77 -12.50 33.87
N PRO A 2 4.52 -11.37 33.77
CA PRO A 2 5.32 -11.11 32.58
C PRO A 2 6.35 -12.24 32.45
N ASP A 3 6.55 -12.72 31.22
CA ASP A 3 7.60 -13.69 30.92
C ASP A 3 8.93 -13.09 31.35
N ARG A 4 9.68 -13.82 32.19
CA ARG A 4 11.02 -13.37 32.57
C ARG A 4 11.88 -13.42 31.31
N PRO A 5 12.58 -12.33 30.93
CA PRO A 5 13.45 -12.34 29.78
C PRO A 5 14.52 -13.42 29.96
N VAL A 6 14.88 -14.11 28.87
CA VAL A 6 15.94 -15.10 28.87
C VAL A 6 17.23 -14.43 29.37
N PRO A 7 17.97 -15.03 30.31
CA PRO A 7 19.21 -14.44 30.83
C PRO A 7 20.22 -14.22 29.69
N MET A 8 20.78 -13.02 29.62
CA MET A 8 21.86 -12.68 28.69
C MET A 8 23.22 -12.93 29.35
N ASP A 9 24.18 -13.42 28.58
CA ASP A 9 25.57 -13.52 29.01
C ASP A 9 26.39 -12.26 28.65
N ALA A 10 27.51 -12.06 29.35
CA ALA A 10 28.38 -10.90 29.18
C ALA A 10 28.95 -10.76 27.76
N ARG A 11 29.27 -11.88 27.11
CA ARG A 11 29.87 -11.88 25.77
C ARG A 11 28.86 -11.40 24.72
N ARG A 12 27.61 -11.85 24.81
CA ARG A 12 26.51 -11.42 23.96
C ARG A 12 26.18 -9.95 24.18
N PHE A 13 26.15 -9.53 25.44
CA PHE A 13 25.92 -8.14 25.80
C PHE A 13 27.02 -7.21 25.25
N ALA A 14 28.30 -7.57 25.42
CA ALA A 14 29.43 -6.85 24.85
C ALA A 14 29.36 -6.75 23.33
N ALA A 15 29.07 -7.87 22.64
CA ALA A 15 28.92 -7.86 21.19
C ALA A 15 27.77 -6.97 20.71
N LEU A 16 26.68 -6.86 21.48
CA LEU A 16 25.59 -5.93 21.16
C LEU A 16 26.02 -4.47 21.40
N ALA A 17 26.72 -4.18 22.49
CA ALA A 17 27.26 -2.86 22.78
C ALA A 17 28.25 -2.38 21.71
N ASP A 18 29.12 -3.26 21.21
CA ASP A 18 30.06 -2.95 20.13
C ASP A 18 29.36 -2.59 18.81
N ASN A 19 28.23 -3.24 18.52
CA ASN A 19 27.50 -3.07 17.25
C ASN A 19 26.49 -1.91 17.28
N TYR A 20 25.82 -1.70 18.42
CA TYR A 20 24.71 -0.77 18.55
C TYR A 20 25.01 0.43 19.46
N GLY A 21 26.18 0.45 20.10
CA GLY A 21 26.59 1.47 21.06
C GLY A 21 25.92 1.33 22.43
N SER A 22 26.12 2.34 23.27
CA SER A 22 25.66 2.35 24.66
C SER A 22 24.14 2.47 24.85
N ARG A 23 23.42 2.94 23.83
CA ARG A 23 21.98 3.26 23.93
C ARG A 23 21.13 2.02 23.67
N LEU A 24 20.70 1.35 24.74
CA LEU A 24 19.85 0.14 24.72
C LEU A 24 18.58 0.29 23.85
N GLN A 25 18.03 1.49 23.72
CA GLN A 25 16.88 1.78 22.85
C GLN A 25 17.13 1.55 21.36
N HIS A 26 18.38 1.50 20.90
CA HIS A 26 18.73 1.21 19.51
C HIS A 26 18.98 -0.28 19.27
N TRP A 27 19.04 -1.08 20.33
CA TRP A 27 19.30 -2.51 20.22
C TRP A 27 18.10 -3.24 19.61
N PRO A 28 18.30 -4.44 19.03
CA PRO A 28 17.21 -5.27 18.52
C PRO A 28 16.15 -5.53 19.58
N GLU A 29 14.86 -5.40 19.22
CA GLU A 29 13.74 -5.49 20.15
C GLU A 29 13.75 -6.78 20.98
N ALA A 30 14.06 -7.91 20.33
CA ALA A 30 14.11 -9.22 20.97
C ALA A 30 15.14 -9.32 22.10
N GLU A 31 16.17 -8.47 22.10
CA GLU A 31 17.28 -8.49 23.07
C GLU A 31 17.11 -7.44 24.18
N ARG A 32 16.26 -6.42 24.00
CA ARG A 32 16.18 -5.26 24.91
C ARG A 32 15.82 -5.62 26.33
N ALA A 33 14.83 -6.49 26.52
CA ALA A 33 14.38 -6.87 27.87
C ALA A 33 15.48 -7.61 28.65
N ALA A 34 16.19 -8.52 27.98
CA ALA A 34 17.32 -9.25 28.56
C ALA A 34 18.53 -8.33 28.80
N ALA A 35 18.82 -7.43 27.86
CA ALA A 35 19.88 -6.45 27.99
C ALA A 35 19.63 -5.45 29.13
N MET A 36 18.40 -4.96 29.32
CA MET A 36 18.03 -4.12 30.47
C MET A 36 18.25 -4.84 31.81
N ALA A 37 17.91 -6.13 31.88
CA ALA A 37 18.16 -6.92 33.08
C ALA A 37 19.66 -7.09 33.35
N PHE A 38 20.45 -7.40 32.31
CA PHE A 38 21.91 -7.55 32.43
C PHE A 38 22.63 -6.22 32.74
N ALA A 39 22.14 -5.11 32.19
CA ALA A 39 22.70 -3.77 32.41
C ALA A 39 22.66 -3.32 33.87
N SER A 40 21.81 -3.92 34.70
CA SER A 40 21.77 -3.65 36.15
C SER A 40 22.92 -4.32 36.92
N SER A 41 23.73 -5.15 36.26
CA SER A 41 24.93 -5.75 36.85
C SER A 41 26.15 -4.82 36.70
N SER A 42 27.11 -4.94 37.61
CA SER A 42 28.36 -4.16 37.54
C SER A 42 29.15 -4.39 36.25
N GLU A 43 29.12 -5.61 35.72
CA GLU A 43 29.76 -5.94 34.44
C GLU A 43 29.03 -5.29 33.26
N GLY A 44 27.70 -5.32 33.26
CA GLY A 44 26.87 -4.63 32.27
C GLY A 44 27.08 -3.11 32.28
N GLU A 45 27.13 -2.50 33.46
CA GLU A 45 27.45 -1.07 33.63
C GLU A 45 28.83 -0.74 33.09
N ALA A 46 29.85 -1.55 33.39
CA ALA A 46 31.21 -1.33 32.90
C ALA A 46 31.29 -1.39 31.37
N ILE A 47 30.61 -2.36 30.75
CA ILE A 47 30.55 -2.50 29.29
C ILE A 47 29.85 -1.29 28.65
N LEU A 48 28.67 -0.90 29.17
CA LEU A 48 27.95 0.26 28.62
C LEU A 48 28.71 1.56 28.81
N GLN A 49 29.44 1.71 29.92
CA GLN A 49 30.24 2.90 30.18
C GLN A 49 31.42 3.03 29.21
N ALA A 50 32.09 1.92 28.88
CA ALA A 50 33.13 1.90 27.86
C ALA A 50 32.56 2.30 26.48
N ALA A 51 31.42 1.74 26.10
CA ALA A 51 30.73 2.11 24.86
C ALA A 51 30.30 3.59 24.86
N ALA A 52 29.78 4.11 25.98
CA ALA A 52 29.32 5.50 26.11
C ALA A 52 30.48 6.50 26.00
N GLN A 53 31.67 6.15 26.49
CA GLN A 53 32.87 6.97 26.33
C GLN A 53 33.25 7.09 24.86
N LEU A 54 33.24 5.98 24.10
CA LEU A 54 33.48 6.00 22.67
C LEU A 54 32.42 6.82 21.93
N ASP A 55 31.14 6.60 22.23
CA ASP A 55 30.02 7.36 21.65
C ASP A 55 30.21 8.87 21.89
N THR A 56 30.62 9.27 23.10
CA THR A 56 30.90 10.67 23.44
C THR A 56 32.11 11.23 22.67
N MET A 57 33.14 10.41 22.44
CA MET A 57 34.28 10.82 21.59
C MET A 57 33.85 11.05 20.15
N LEU A 58 32.99 10.18 19.61
CA LEU A 58 32.47 10.27 18.25
C LEU A 58 31.50 11.45 18.09
N ASP A 59 30.59 11.66 19.05
CA ASP A 59 29.60 12.75 19.02
C ASP A 59 30.26 14.15 19.06
N ARG A 60 31.48 14.26 19.61
CA ARG A 60 32.27 15.51 19.59
C ARG A 60 32.90 15.83 18.23
N TYR A 61 32.98 14.86 17.32
CA TYR A 61 33.59 15.08 16.03
C TYR A 61 32.63 15.86 15.11
N ALA A 62 32.83 17.17 15.03
CA ALA A 62 32.09 18.05 14.14
C ALA A 62 32.76 18.10 12.75
N VAL A 63 32.03 17.70 11.71
CA VAL A 63 32.46 17.88 10.32
C VAL A 63 31.96 19.24 9.82
N SER A 64 32.77 19.92 9.01
CA SER A 64 32.33 21.16 8.35
C SER A 64 31.07 20.92 7.53
N PRO A 65 30.08 21.84 7.57
CA PRO A 65 28.85 21.67 6.82
C PRO A 65 29.16 21.51 5.32
N PRO A 66 28.45 20.61 4.61
CA PRO A 66 28.64 20.42 3.19
C PRO A 66 28.32 21.70 2.41
N THR A 67 28.98 21.92 1.28
CA THR A 67 28.65 23.04 0.40
C THR A 67 27.19 22.95 -0.07
N ALA A 68 26.56 24.10 -0.30
CA ALA A 68 25.17 24.16 -0.76
C ALA A 68 24.94 23.37 -2.07
N ASP A 69 25.93 23.36 -2.97
CA ASP A 69 25.92 22.56 -4.21
C ASP A 69 25.88 21.06 -3.93
N LEU A 70 26.75 20.57 -3.04
CA LEU A 70 26.77 19.15 -2.66
C LEU A 70 25.45 18.72 -2.02
N HIS A 71 24.91 19.55 -1.12
CA HIS A 71 23.61 19.31 -0.50
C HIS A 71 22.50 19.21 -1.55
N ALA A 72 22.45 20.16 -2.50
CA ALA A 72 21.46 20.14 -3.59
C ALA A 72 21.58 18.87 -4.45
N ARG A 73 22.81 18.44 -4.78
CA ARG A 73 23.07 17.22 -5.55
C ARG A 73 22.61 15.96 -4.81
N ILE A 74 22.85 15.86 -3.49
CA ILE A 74 22.40 14.72 -2.67
C ILE A 74 20.87 14.66 -2.61
N VAL A 75 20.21 15.81 -2.39
CA VAL A 75 18.74 15.87 -2.37
C VAL A 75 18.15 15.49 -3.74
N ALA A 76 18.73 15.98 -4.83
CA ALA A 76 18.33 15.63 -6.19
C ALA A 76 18.52 14.12 -6.47
N ALA A 77 19.65 13.55 -6.09
CA ALA A 77 19.93 12.12 -6.26
C ALA A 77 18.99 11.23 -5.42
N GLY A 78 18.74 11.60 -4.16
CA GLY A 78 17.83 10.89 -3.27
C GLY A 78 16.40 10.90 -3.79
N THR A 79 15.90 12.06 -4.25
CA THR A 79 14.56 12.17 -4.84
C THR A 79 14.42 11.42 -6.17
N ALA A 80 15.45 11.45 -7.02
CA ALA A 80 15.49 10.68 -8.26
C ALA A 80 15.42 9.16 -8.02
N SER A 81 16.12 8.64 -7.01
CA SER A 81 16.07 7.21 -6.65
C SER A 81 14.67 6.74 -6.20
N MET A 82 13.86 7.65 -5.65
CA MET A 82 12.51 7.38 -5.15
C MET A 82 11.41 7.58 -6.21
N ALA A 83 11.72 8.29 -7.30
CA ALA A 83 10.80 8.55 -8.40
C ALA A 83 10.18 7.27 -9.03
N PRO A 84 10.93 6.19 -9.34
CA PRO A 84 10.35 4.97 -9.93
C PRO A 84 9.35 4.27 -8.99
N ARG A 85 9.65 4.18 -7.69
CA ARG A 85 8.73 3.62 -6.67
C ARG A 85 7.42 4.41 -6.59
N ARG A 86 7.50 5.75 -6.64
CA ARG A 86 6.31 6.64 -6.62
C ARG A 86 5.48 6.56 -7.91
N ARG A 87 6.12 6.27 -9.06
CA ARG A 87 5.44 6.11 -10.34
C ARG A 87 4.72 4.76 -10.40
N ALA A 88 5.36 3.68 -9.95
CA ALA A 88 4.75 2.37 -9.82
C ALA A 88 3.51 2.41 -8.92
N ARG A 89 3.61 2.98 -7.71
CA ARG A 89 2.46 3.09 -6.79
C ARG A 89 1.28 3.86 -7.39
N ARG A 90 1.52 4.93 -8.15
CA ARG A 90 0.48 5.68 -8.86
C ARG A 90 -0.14 4.85 -10.00
N TRP A 91 0.67 4.10 -10.73
CA TRP A 91 0.19 3.16 -11.75
C TRP A 91 -0.69 2.06 -11.15
N TRP A 92 -0.30 1.48 -10.02
CA TRP A 92 -1.10 0.49 -9.29
C TRP A 92 -2.42 1.06 -8.75
N LEU A 93 -2.42 2.31 -8.27
CA LEU A 93 -3.65 3.00 -7.85
C LEU A 93 -4.57 3.29 -9.05
N GLY A 94 -4.01 3.70 -10.19
CA GLY A 94 -4.77 3.89 -11.43
C GLY A 94 -5.34 2.58 -11.98
N LEU A 95 -4.55 1.50 -11.95
CA LEU A 95 -4.97 0.17 -12.38
C LEU A 95 -6.03 -0.43 -11.45
N GLY A 96 -5.92 -0.21 -10.13
CA GLY A 96 -6.93 -0.62 -9.15
C GLY A 96 -8.27 0.07 -9.36
N LEU A 97 -8.27 1.36 -9.72
CA LEU A 97 -9.49 2.10 -10.01
C LEU A 97 -10.11 1.71 -11.36
N ALA A 98 -9.29 1.46 -12.39
CA ALA A 98 -9.77 0.99 -13.69
C ALA A 98 -10.31 -0.46 -13.63
N GLY A 99 -9.71 -1.33 -12.80
CA GLY A 99 -10.17 -2.70 -12.59
C GLY A 99 -11.51 -2.79 -11.85
N ALA A 100 -11.77 -1.90 -10.89
CA ALA A 100 -13.05 -1.83 -10.19
C ALA A 100 -14.23 -1.47 -11.12
N GLY A 101 -13.98 -0.70 -12.20
CA GLY A 101 -15.00 -0.36 -13.19
C GLY A 101 -15.48 -1.56 -14.03
N PHE A 102 -14.59 -2.51 -14.34
CA PHE A 102 -14.94 -3.68 -15.16
C PHE A 102 -15.73 -4.75 -14.38
N ALA A 103 -15.44 -4.91 -13.09
CA ALA A 103 -16.20 -5.82 -12.22
C ALA A 103 -17.63 -5.33 -11.93
N GLY A 104 -17.87 -4.00 -11.95
CA GLY A 104 -19.20 -3.43 -11.81
C GLY A 104 -20.11 -3.64 -13.03
N ALA A 105 -19.54 -3.62 -14.25
CA ALA A 105 -20.32 -3.75 -15.48
C ALA A 105 -20.91 -5.16 -15.70
N LEU A 106 -20.18 -6.22 -15.32
CA LEU A 106 -20.68 -7.60 -15.43
C LEU A 106 -21.74 -7.98 -14.39
N ALA A 107 -21.73 -7.33 -13.22
CA ALA A 107 -22.76 -7.53 -12.20
C ALA A 107 -24.08 -6.81 -12.54
N GLY A 108 -24.00 -5.64 -13.19
CA GLY A 108 -25.18 -4.86 -13.59
C GLY A 108 -26.01 -5.51 -14.70
N THR A 109 -25.38 -6.21 -15.65
CA THR A 109 -26.10 -6.84 -16.77
C THR A 109 -26.87 -8.10 -16.35
N LEU A 110 -26.38 -8.87 -15.38
CA LEU A 110 -27.10 -10.05 -14.87
C LEU A 110 -28.38 -9.68 -14.12
N ALA A 111 -28.40 -8.54 -13.40
CA ALA A 111 -29.56 -8.09 -12.65
C ALA A 111 -30.73 -7.65 -13.57
N ILE A 112 -30.44 -7.06 -14.72
CA ILE A 112 -31.46 -6.61 -15.69
C ILE A 112 -32.14 -7.83 -16.35
N ALA A 113 -31.39 -8.89 -16.66
CA ALA A 113 -31.95 -10.10 -17.29
C ALA A 113 -32.92 -10.86 -16.37
N MET A 114 -32.68 -10.83 -15.05
CA MET A 114 -33.53 -11.51 -14.07
C MET A 114 -34.83 -10.73 -13.80
N LEU A 115 -34.80 -9.40 -13.92
CA LEU A 115 -35.98 -8.54 -13.78
C LEU A 115 -36.90 -8.62 -15.01
N ASP A 116 -36.34 -8.74 -16.22
CA ASP A 116 -37.12 -8.89 -17.47
C ASP A 116 -37.86 -10.25 -17.52
N THR A 117 -37.24 -11.33 -17.02
CA THR A 117 -37.90 -12.65 -16.99
C THR A 117 -39.07 -12.69 -16.00
N SER A 118 -38.96 -12.02 -14.84
CA SER A 118 -40.05 -11.94 -13.86
C SER A 118 -41.24 -11.12 -14.37
N ALA A 119 -41.00 -10.08 -15.18
CA ALA A 119 -42.08 -9.29 -15.79
C ALA A 119 -42.84 -10.07 -16.89
N ARG A 120 -42.19 -11.04 -17.55
CA ARG A 120 -42.82 -11.88 -18.58
C ARG A 120 -43.68 -13.03 -18.03
N THR A 121 -43.44 -13.49 -16.80
CA THR A 121 -44.18 -14.62 -16.21
C THR A 121 -45.55 -14.26 -15.64
N GLU A 122 -45.88 -12.96 -15.51
CA GLU A 122 -47.12 -12.52 -14.85
C GLU A 122 -48.21 -12.00 -15.81
N HIS A 123 -47.96 -11.91 -17.13
CA HIS A 123 -48.95 -11.42 -18.11
C HIS A 123 -48.93 -12.23 -19.40
N GLY A 124 -49.91 -13.14 -19.56
CA GLY A 124 -50.13 -13.81 -20.84
C GLY A 124 -51.08 -15.01 -20.82
N GLY A 125 -51.92 -15.14 -19.80
CA GLY A 125 -53.10 -15.99 -19.91
C GLY A 125 -54.10 -15.41 -20.90
N LEU A 126 -54.51 -16.23 -21.87
CA LEU A 126 -55.77 -16.18 -22.62
C LEU A 126 -56.01 -14.96 -23.53
N GLY A 127 -56.04 -15.20 -24.84
CA GLY A 127 -56.57 -14.20 -25.79
C GLY A 127 -56.19 -14.35 -27.26
N ALA A 128 -55.65 -15.47 -27.72
CA ALA A 128 -55.37 -15.69 -29.15
C ALA A 128 -56.63 -16.14 -29.93
N THR A 129 -57.75 -15.47 -29.69
CA THR A 129 -58.92 -15.45 -30.56
C THR A 129 -59.24 -13.97 -30.76
N ILE A 130 -58.93 -13.43 -31.93
CA ILE A 130 -59.73 -12.45 -32.69
C ILE A 130 -58.96 -12.17 -33.98
N THR A 131 -59.50 -12.72 -35.06
CA THR A 131 -59.19 -12.43 -36.46
C THR A 131 -59.77 -11.06 -36.80
N ALA A 132 -59.02 -10.18 -37.47
CA ALA A 132 -59.62 -9.16 -38.34
C ALA A 132 -58.58 -8.60 -39.32
N PHE A 133 -58.80 -8.92 -40.59
CA PHE A 133 -58.22 -8.31 -41.78
C PHE A 133 -58.77 -6.89 -42.02
N GLY A 134 -58.01 -6.10 -42.79
CA GLY A 134 -58.42 -4.83 -43.40
C GLY A 134 -57.37 -3.75 -43.14
N ASP A 135 -56.92 -2.93 -44.08
CA ASP A 135 -57.42 -2.61 -45.41
C ASP A 135 -56.37 -1.73 -46.12
N ALA A 136 -56.51 -1.59 -47.43
CA ALA A 136 -55.59 -1.17 -48.47
C ALA A 136 -55.06 0.29 -48.48
N GLY A 137 -53.79 0.42 -48.94
CA GLY A 137 -53.25 1.31 -50.00
C GLY A 137 -53.47 2.85 -49.97
N PRO A 138 -52.90 3.60 -50.93
CA PRO A 138 -51.93 3.24 -51.96
C PRO A 138 -50.60 4.06 -51.93
N GLU A 139 -49.60 3.53 -52.64
CA GLU A 139 -48.34 4.19 -52.99
C GLU A 139 -48.56 5.45 -53.85
N THR A 140 -47.81 6.51 -53.57
CA THR A 140 -47.55 7.59 -54.52
C THR A 140 -46.06 7.82 -54.58
N ASP A 141 -45.47 7.35 -55.68
CA ASP A 141 -44.10 7.60 -56.10
C ASP A 141 -44.09 8.90 -56.89
N ILE A 142 -43.44 9.94 -56.37
CA ILE A 142 -43.01 11.12 -57.12
C ILE A 142 -41.74 11.68 -56.47
N SER A 143 -40.60 11.48 -57.11
CA SER A 143 -39.45 12.38 -56.96
C SER A 143 -39.07 12.85 -58.35
N GLU A 144 -39.38 14.12 -58.60
CA GLU A 144 -39.13 14.86 -59.82
C GLU A 144 -37.62 15.00 -60.09
N GLU A 145 -37.21 14.58 -61.28
CA GLU A 145 -35.95 14.96 -61.90
C GLU A 145 -36.09 16.34 -62.57
N GLY A 146 -35.13 17.23 -62.29
CA GLY A 146 -34.42 17.94 -63.37
C GLY A 146 -34.92 19.29 -63.87
N SER A 147 -34.33 20.34 -63.27
CA SER A 147 -33.80 21.57 -63.88
C SER A 147 -34.70 22.74 -64.29
#